data_AF-C1C3P5-F1
#
_entry.id   AF-C1C3P5-F1
#
_cell.length_a   1.000
_cell.length_b   1.000
_cell.length_c   1.000
_cell.angle_alpha   90.00
_cell.angle_beta   90.00
_cell.angle_gamma   90.00
#
_symmetry.space_group_name_H-M   'P 1'
#
loop_
_entity.id
_entity.type
_entity.pdbx_description
1 polymer ?
#
loop_
_entity_poly.entity_id
_entity_poly.type
_entity_poly.pdbx_seq_one_letter_code
_entity_poly.pdbx_strand_id
1 'polypeptide(L)'
;MKVLFSVLLPPLFFEGLLAQCPAPSELVNDAGEKLCARMFEHSNMYFDQSCGGLYLDVKNGDDFPYMPSGCGNKISSLAVGNRCTLKVWSKSGKTGNNRSFNAGMVYQLKDFANGLFGNWNDSINAYYCTCT
;
A
#
# COMPACT_ATOMS: atom_id res chain seq x y z
N MET A 1 49.63 28.75 -24.07
CA MET A 1 48.18 28.76 -24.44
C MET A 1 47.92 27.40 -25.08
N LYS A 2 47.01 26.51 -24.68
CA LYS A 2 45.78 26.56 -23.89
C LYS A 2 45.53 25.09 -23.50
N VAL A 3 45.66 24.71 -22.23
CA VAL A 3 45.48 23.31 -21.80
C VAL A 3 43.99 23.11 -21.54
N LEU A 4 43.36 22.27 -22.37
CA LEU A 4 41.94 21.96 -22.27
C LEU A 4 41.72 21.03 -21.08
N PHE A 5 41.11 21.57 -20.02
CA PHE A 5 40.55 20.77 -18.93
C PHE A 5 39.26 20.11 -19.42
N SER A 6 39.35 18.85 -19.86
CA SER A 6 38.17 18.01 -20.05
C SER A 6 37.68 17.53 -18.69
N VAL A 7 36.74 18.28 -18.12
CA VAL A 7 35.96 17.84 -16.96
C VAL A 7 34.91 16.84 -17.46
N LEU A 8 35.18 15.55 -17.29
CA LEU A 8 34.19 14.50 -17.44
C LEU A 8 33.30 14.51 -16.20
N LEU A 9 32.15 15.18 -16.27
CA LEU A 9 31.06 14.98 -15.31
C LEU A 9 30.43 13.62 -15.64
N PRO A 10 30.45 12.62 -14.73
CA PRO A 10 29.62 11.45 -14.92
C PRO A 10 28.14 11.89 -14.89
N PRO A 11 27.28 11.37 -15.79
CA PRO A 11 25.86 11.61 -15.68
C PRO A 11 25.41 11.03 -14.34
N LEU A 12 25.02 11.91 -13.42
CA LEU A 12 24.21 11.55 -12.28
C LEU A 12 22.87 11.07 -12.86
N PHE A 13 22.78 9.78 -13.17
CA PHE A 13 21.52 9.07 -13.30
C PHE A 13 20.90 9.04 -11.90
N PHE A 14 20.32 10.17 -11.49
CA PHE A 14 19.17 10.12 -10.60
C PHE A 14 18.05 9.50 -11.44
N GLU A 15 18.02 8.17 -11.51
CA GLU A 15 16.75 7.50 -11.69
C GLU A 15 15.88 8.02 -10.55
N GLY A 16 14.99 8.94 -10.87
CA GLY A 16 13.87 9.23 -9.99
C GLY A 16 13.21 7.89 -9.77
N LEU A 17 13.41 7.30 -8.58
CA LEU A 17 12.64 6.15 -8.14
C LEU A 17 11.18 6.59 -8.22
N LEU A 18 10.52 6.28 -9.33
CA LEU A 18 9.09 6.01 -9.31
C LEU A 18 8.98 4.96 -8.21
N ALA A 19 8.32 5.31 -7.10
CA ALA A 19 8.18 4.42 -5.96
C ALA A 19 7.37 3.21 -6.42
N GLN A 20 8.08 2.23 -6.99
CA GLN A 20 7.51 1.05 -7.58
C GLN A 20 6.84 0.30 -6.44
N CYS A 21 5.54 0.07 -6.59
CA CYS A 21 4.75 -0.66 -5.60
C CYS A 21 5.49 -1.92 -5.14
N PRO A 22 5.58 -2.16 -3.82
CA PRO A 22 6.37 -3.28 -3.30
C PRO A 22 5.80 -4.60 -3.76
N ALA A 23 6.65 -5.53 -4.17
CA ALA A 23 6.21 -6.89 -4.45
C ALA A 23 5.73 -7.57 -3.15
N PRO A 24 4.71 -8.45 -3.20
CA PRO A 24 4.23 -9.22 -2.04
C PRO A 24 5.32 -10.00 -1.29
N SER A 25 6.38 -10.44 -1.97
CA SER A 25 7.53 -11.14 -1.39
C SER A 25 8.52 -10.23 -0.66
N GLU A 26 8.47 -8.92 -0.93
CA GLU A 26 9.43 -7.91 -0.48
C GLU A 26 8.80 -6.97 0.57
N LEU A 27 7.58 -7.28 1.04
CA LEU A 27 6.92 -6.51 2.08
C LEU A 27 7.60 -6.72 3.44
N VAL A 28 8.55 -5.83 3.71
CA VAL A 28 9.23 -5.68 5.00
C VAL A 28 9.15 -4.23 5.48
N ASN A 29 9.21 -4.03 6.79
CA ASN A 29 9.37 -2.69 7.36
C ASN A 29 10.84 -2.25 7.37
N ASP A 30 11.10 -1.03 7.85
CA ASP A 30 12.45 -0.45 7.92
C ASP A 30 13.41 -1.26 8.82
N ALA A 31 12.88 -2.05 9.76
CA ALA A 31 13.65 -2.94 10.61
C ALA A 31 13.88 -4.34 9.97
N GLY A 32 13.37 -4.58 8.76
CA GLY A 32 13.47 -5.86 8.05
C GLY A 32 12.46 -6.92 8.51
N GLU A 33 11.48 -6.56 9.34
CA GLU A 33 10.42 -7.47 9.76
C GLU A 33 9.41 -7.69 8.63
N LYS A 34 8.99 -8.94 8.41
CA LYS A 34 7.97 -9.26 7.40
C LYS A 34 6.62 -8.66 7.77
N LEU A 35 6.00 -8.00 6.81
CA LEU A 35 4.67 -7.42 6.93
C LEU A 35 3.61 -8.37 6.37
N CYS A 36 2.42 -8.31 6.96
CA CYS A 36 1.24 -9.00 6.44
C CYS A 36 0.63 -8.22 5.29
N ALA A 37 0.55 -6.89 5.42
CA ALA A 37 0.11 -6.01 4.35
C ALA A 37 0.70 -4.60 4.53
N ARG A 38 0.67 -3.80 3.46
CA ARG A 38 0.89 -2.36 3.48
C ARG A 38 -0.27 -1.68 2.74
N MET A 39 -0.93 -0.74 3.40
CA MET A 39 -2.04 0.03 2.85
C MET A 39 -1.57 1.45 2.52
N PHE A 40 -1.97 2.00 1.38
CA PHE A 40 -1.53 3.31 0.90
C PHE A 40 -2.71 4.27 0.69
N GLU A 41 -2.48 5.54 1.00
CA GLU A 41 -3.47 6.60 0.86
C GLU A 41 -3.83 6.88 -0.60
N HIS A 42 -2.90 6.69 -1.53
CA HIS A 42 -3.15 7.05 -2.93
C HIS A 42 -3.41 5.84 -3.83
N SER A 43 -4.03 6.13 -4.95
CA SER A 43 -4.06 5.27 -6.14
C SER A 43 -3.99 6.18 -7.37
N ASN A 44 -3.40 5.69 -8.45
CA ASN A 44 -3.23 6.45 -9.68
C ASN A 44 -3.74 5.65 -10.89
N MET A 45 -4.04 6.35 -11.99
CA MET A 45 -4.31 5.72 -13.28
C MET A 45 -3.12 4.90 -13.77
N TYR A 46 -1.89 5.34 -13.48
CA TYR A 46 -0.68 4.57 -13.71
C TYR A 46 -0.39 3.70 -12.48
N PHE A 47 -0.48 2.37 -12.64
CA PHE A 47 -0.41 1.42 -11.53
C PHE A 47 0.88 1.51 -10.70
N ASP A 48 2.00 1.79 -11.36
CA ASP A 48 3.31 1.98 -10.74
C ASP A 48 3.36 3.21 -9.80
N GLN A 49 2.42 4.14 -9.92
CA GLN A 49 2.32 5.34 -9.09
C GLN A 49 1.24 5.24 -7.99
N SER A 50 0.58 4.10 -7.83
CA SER A 50 -0.46 3.93 -6.83
C SER A 50 0.07 3.88 -5.40
N CYS A 51 1.31 3.41 -5.17
CA CYS A 51 1.83 3.16 -3.82
C CYS A 51 2.46 4.40 -3.16
N GLY A 52 1.78 5.53 -3.23
CA GLY A 52 2.22 6.81 -2.70
C GLY A 52 1.39 7.33 -1.52
N GLY A 53 1.80 8.49 -1.02
CA GLY A 53 1.13 9.17 0.10
C GLY A 53 1.51 8.57 1.45
N LEU A 54 0.64 8.80 2.45
CA LEU A 54 0.77 8.12 3.73
C LEU A 54 0.52 6.62 3.55
N TYR A 55 1.31 5.80 4.23
CA TYR A 55 1.13 4.34 4.25
C TYR A 55 1.01 3.81 5.67
N LEU A 56 0.35 2.66 5.79
CA LEU A 56 0.16 1.94 7.03
C LEU A 56 0.67 0.51 6.88
N ASP A 57 1.69 0.19 7.68
CA ASP A 57 2.25 -1.15 7.81
C ASP A 57 1.39 -2.00 8.74
N VAL A 58 1.07 -3.20 8.29
CA VAL A 58 0.23 -4.15 9.01
C VAL A 58 1.03 -5.42 9.28
N LYS A 59 1.17 -5.78 10.55
CA LYS A 59 1.86 -7.00 10.99
C LYS A 59 0.92 -8.20 10.97
N ASN A 60 1.52 -9.39 11.01
CA ASN A 60 0.74 -10.62 11.13
C ASN A 60 0.06 -10.67 12.51
N GLY A 61 -1.25 -10.94 12.51
CA GLY A 61 -2.07 -10.98 13.73
C GLY A 61 -2.63 -9.63 14.14
N ASP A 62 -2.26 -8.54 13.46
CA ASP A 62 -2.81 -7.23 13.77
C ASP A 62 -4.32 -7.21 13.58
N ASP A 63 -5.01 -6.79 14.64
CA ASP A 63 -6.45 -6.74 14.75
C ASP A 63 -6.86 -5.35 15.25
N PHE A 64 -7.29 -4.50 14.31
CA PHE A 64 -7.63 -3.11 14.59
C PHE A 64 -9.10 -2.86 14.28
N PRO A 65 -9.99 -2.81 15.30
CA PRO A 65 -11.38 -2.43 15.11
C PRO A 65 -11.55 -0.94 14.75
N TYR A 66 -10.51 -0.12 14.93
CA TYR A 66 -10.49 1.28 14.57
C TYR A 66 -9.20 1.58 13.81
N MET A 67 -9.31 2.33 12.71
CA MET A 67 -8.14 2.70 11.93
C MET A 67 -7.24 3.65 12.72
N PRO A 68 -5.90 3.48 12.63
CA PRO A 68 -4.97 4.45 13.19
C PRO A 68 -5.27 5.87 12.70
N SER A 69 -5.00 6.85 13.56
CA SER A 69 -5.30 8.25 13.27
C SER A 69 -4.70 8.68 11.93
N GLY A 70 -5.49 9.35 11.10
CA GLY A 70 -5.07 9.81 9.78
C GLY A 70 -5.10 8.76 8.66
N CYS A 71 -5.48 7.51 8.93
CA CYS A 71 -5.58 6.45 7.90
C CYS A 71 -7.03 6.05 7.54
N GLY A 72 -7.99 6.34 8.41
CA GLY A 72 -9.41 6.00 8.18
C GLY A 72 -10.00 6.75 6.99
N ASN A 73 -10.76 6.03 6.15
CA ASN A 73 -11.38 6.56 4.92
C ASN A 73 -10.39 7.22 3.95
N LYS A 74 -9.16 6.70 3.87
CA LYS A 74 -8.10 7.27 3.02
C LYS A 74 -7.39 6.25 2.16
N ILE A 75 -7.49 4.97 2.51
CA ILE A 75 -6.76 3.93 1.79
C ILE A 75 -7.39 3.73 0.41
N SER A 76 -6.55 3.84 -0.62
CA SER A 76 -6.93 3.75 -2.03
C SER A 76 -6.19 2.64 -2.79
N SER A 77 -5.06 2.14 -2.27
CA SER A 77 -4.35 0.97 -2.78
C SER A 77 -3.72 0.15 -1.64
N LEU A 78 -3.40 -1.11 -1.89
CA LEU A 78 -2.79 -1.98 -0.87
C LEU A 78 -1.95 -3.11 -1.47
N ALA A 79 -1.02 -3.59 -0.66
CA ALA A 79 -0.17 -4.75 -0.93
C ALA A 79 -0.40 -5.78 0.17
N VAL A 80 -0.65 -7.04 -0.18
CA VAL A 80 -0.75 -8.14 0.79
C VAL A 80 0.40 -9.11 0.57
N GLY A 81 1.07 -9.47 1.66
CA GLY A 81 2.22 -10.36 1.65
C GLY A 81 1.87 -11.78 1.23
N ASN A 82 2.89 -12.52 0.81
CA ASN A 82 2.72 -13.94 0.45
C ASN A 82 2.17 -14.75 1.61
N ARG A 83 1.19 -15.63 1.31
CA ARG A 83 0.46 -16.46 2.28
C ARG A 83 -0.29 -15.67 3.35
N CYS A 84 -0.50 -14.38 3.14
CA CYS A 84 -1.28 -13.52 4.01
C CYS A 84 -2.65 -13.20 3.41
N THR A 85 -3.61 -12.89 4.28
CA THR A 85 -4.93 -12.39 3.94
C THR A 85 -5.22 -11.17 4.81
N LEU A 86 -5.54 -10.05 4.16
CA LEU A 86 -6.00 -8.84 4.81
C LEU A 86 -7.52 -8.77 4.70
N LYS A 87 -8.21 -8.84 5.83
CA LYS A 87 -9.66 -8.60 5.90
C LYS A 87 -9.90 -7.16 6.36
N VAL A 88 -10.76 -6.44 5.65
CA VAL A 88 -11.11 -5.05 5.93
C VAL A 88 -12.61 -4.86 6.06
N TRP A 89 -13.00 -3.81 6.78
CA TRP A 89 -14.39 -3.41 6.99
C TRP A 89 -14.60 -1.94 6.66
N SER A 90 -15.79 -1.63 6.15
CA SER A 90 -16.14 -0.28 5.74
C SER A 90 -16.49 0.64 6.91
N LYS A 91 -16.79 0.10 8.09
CA LYS A 91 -17.07 0.87 9.30
C LYS A 91 -16.22 0.39 10.47
N SER A 92 -15.94 1.32 11.37
CA SER A 92 -15.27 1.04 12.64
C SER A 92 -16.04 0.02 13.48
N GLY A 93 -15.35 -0.61 14.42
CA GLY A 93 -15.86 -1.74 15.20
C GLY A 93 -16.02 -3.02 14.38
N LYS A 94 -15.36 -3.12 13.20
CA LYS A 94 -15.49 -4.24 12.26
C LYS A 94 -16.94 -4.49 11.81
N THR A 95 -17.64 -3.41 11.47
CA THR A 95 -19.04 -3.47 11.03
C THR A 95 -19.19 -3.03 9.57
N GLY A 96 -20.41 -3.10 9.04
CA GLY A 96 -20.69 -2.76 7.65
C GLY A 96 -20.25 -3.84 6.66
N ASN A 97 -19.90 -3.42 5.45
CA ASN A 97 -19.42 -4.32 4.41
C ASN A 97 -17.99 -4.76 4.76
N ASN A 98 -17.63 -5.98 4.37
CA ASN A 98 -16.28 -6.50 4.56
C ASN A 98 -15.76 -7.16 3.29
N ARG A 99 -14.44 -7.20 3.16
CA ARG A 99 -13.73 -7.83 2.05
C ARG A 99 -12.42 -8.42 2.52
N SER A 100 -12.03 -9.52 1.89
CA SER A 100 -10.70 -10.12 2.07
C SER A 100 -9.88 -9.93 0.80
N PHE A 101 -8.65 -9.48 0.98
CA PHE A 101 -7.62 -9.40 -0.06
C PHE A 101 -6.55 -10.45 0.25
N ASN A 102 -6.28 -11.31 -0.73
CA ASN A 102 -5.21 -12.30 -0.65
C ASN A 102 -3.89 -11.67 -1.12
N ALA A 103 -2.80 -12.42 -0.98
CA ALA A 103 -1.47 -12.06 -1.48
C ALA A 103 -1.51 -11.44 -2.88
N GLY A 104 -0.85 -10.28 -3.04
CA GLY A 104 -0.86 -9.53 -4.29
C GLY A 104 -0.90 -8.02 -4.10
N MET A 105 -0.74 -7.31 -5.22
CA MET A 105 -0.95 -5.88 -5.30
C MET A 105 -2.38 -5.56 -5.73
N VAL A 106 -3.01 -4.63 -5.04
CA VAL A 106 -4.28 -4.02 -5.40
C VAL A 106 -4.02 -2.54 -5.65
N TYR A 107 -3.87 -2.20 -6.93
CA TYR A 107 -3.46 -0.84 -7.33
C TYR A 107 -4.57 0.20 -7.20
N GLN A 108 -5.84 -0.20 -7.30
CA GLN A 108 -6.98 0.71 -7.31
C GLN A 108 -8.17 0.07 -6.58
N LEU A 109 -8.46 0.50 -5.35
CA LEU A 109 -9.59 -0.03 -4.58
C LEU A 109 -10.96 0.37 -5.16
N LYS A 110 -11.00 1.38 -6.04
CA LYS A 110 -12.22 1.76 -6.74
C LYS A 110 -12.77 0.68 -7.69
N ASP A 111 -11.94 -0.27 -8.11
CA ASP A 111 -12.33 -1.38 -8.98
C ASP A 111 -13.05 -2.50 -8.21
N PHE A 112 -13.08 -2.38 -6.88
CA PHE A 112 -13.61 -3.38 -5.97
C PHE A 112 -14.93 -2.86 -5.40
N ALA A 113 -16.05 -3.50 -5.76
CA ALA A 113 -17.38 -3.11 -5.27
C ALA A 113 -17.49 -3.21 -3.73
N ASN A 114 -18.22 -2.25 -3.15
CA ASN A 114 -18.49 -2.13 -1.72
C ASN A 114 -20.00 -1.94 -1.49
N GLY A 115 -20.75 -3.03 -1.62
CA GLY A 115 -22.22 -3.00 -1.62
C GLY A 115 -22.80 -2.64 -2.99
N LEU A 116 -24.04 -2.15 -3.02
CA LEU A 116 -24.78 -1.89 -4.26
C LEU A 116 -24.38 -0.58 -4.94
N PHE A 117 -24.03 0.44 -4.16
CA PHE A 117 -23.63 1.76 -4.66
C PHE A 117 -22.32 2.16 -3.97
N GLY A 118 -21.18 1.86 -4.62
CA GLY A 118 -19.87 2.26 -4.13
C GLY A 118 -18.77 1.23 -4.33
N ASN A 119 -17.56 1.63 -3.96
CA ASN A 119 -16.36 0.82 -4.05
C ASN A 119 -15.51 0.95 -2.78
N TRP A 120 -14.36 0.27 -2.75
CA TRP A 120 -13.50 0.24 -1.56
C TRP A 120 -12.54 1.42 -1.44
N ASN A 121 -12.50 2.34 -2.42
CA ASN A 121 -11.68 3.54 -2.33
C ASN A 121 -12.12 4.37 -1.12
N ASP A 122 -11.16 4.79 -0.31
CA ASP A 122 -11.40 5.67 0.85
C ASP A 122 -12.48 5.15 1.80
N SER A 123 -12.64 3.82 1.89
CA SER A 123 -13.76 3.22 2.63
C SER A 123 -13.31 2.36 3.81
N ILE A 124 -12.02 2.03 3.93
CA ILE A 124 -11.50 1.14 4.97
C ILE A 124 -11.46 1.86 6.32
N ASN A 125 -12.07 1.26 7.35
CA ASN A 125 -12.13 1.79 8.72
C ASN A 125 -11.79 0.79 9.83
N ALA A 126 -11.70 -0.50 9.52
CA ALA A 126 -11.14 -1.52 10.41
C ALA A 126 -10.43 -2.60 9.57
N TYR A 127 -9.47 -3.31 10.16
CA TYR A 127 -8.81 -4.43 9.50
C TYR A 127 -8.39 -5.53 10.48
N TYR A 128 -8.10 -6.69 9.90
CA TYR A 128 -7.47 -7.82 10.54
C TYR A 128 -6.59 -8.51 9.51
N CYS A 129 -5.35 -8.84 9.88
CA CYS A 129 -4.41 -9.48 8.97
C CYS A 129 -3.86 -10.78 9.55
N THR A 130 -3.80 -11.83 8.73
CA THR A 130 -3.31 -13.14 9.13
C THR A 130 -2.47 -13.76 8.03
N CYS A 131 -1.38 -14.42 8.41
CA CYS A 131 -0.50 -15.17 7.52
C CYS A 131 -0.40 -16.63 7.95
N THR A 132 -0.24 -17.52 6.96
CA THR A 132 -0.13 -18.97 7.11
C THR A 132 1.26 -19.52 6.77
#